data_AF-A0A7X4Y7B8-F1
#
_entry.id   AF-A0A7X4Y7B8-F1
#
_cell.length_a   1.000
_cell.length_b   1.000
_cell.length_c   1.000
_cell.angle_alpha   90.00
_cell.angle_beta   90.00
_cell.angle_gamma   90.00
#
_symmetry.space_group_name_H-M   'P 1'
#
loop_
_entity.id
_entity.type
_entity.pdbx_description
1 polymer ?
#
loop_
_entity_poly.entity_id
_entity_poly.type
_entity_poly.pdbx_seq_one_letter_code
_entity_poly.pdbx_strand_id
1 'polypeptide(L)'
;MNRVELKKGMEGWMSENGNCFIPDGWDGQVIFATAAPLNSVVYRKQGLNDTLFSSKTYVPYVSTTFIKDCLHTAEEIMHQSLFDPKEGATRSKSVENGSAFGNSKLENVLVAQSLLKGRGSNDNAAPLAGQAYVIVNMKWDTEGTSPYHAAGVVAVDGGDRITLEVFASTRTSYARKEAGCYRMYKTSGVEGHTFHGAWGSQEEYFSDSAVTFALCAK
;
A
#
# COMPACT_ATOMS: atom_id res chain seq x y z
N MET A 1 -3.88 -14.11 5.44
CA MET A 1 -2.88 -14.66 4.50
C MET A 1 -2.14 -15.88 5.04
N ASN A 2 -1.77 -16.82 4.16
CA ASN A 2 -1.03 -18.05 4.43
C ASN A 2 0.04 -18.30 3.37
N ARG A 3 1.13 -18.99 3.77
CA ARG A 3 2.17 -19.46 2.83
C ARG A 3 1.64 -20.64 2.03
N VAL A 4 1.75 -20.58 0.69
CA VAL A 4 1.36 -21.68 -0.20
C VAL A 4 2.28 -21.76 -1.41
N GLU A 5 2.27 -22.90 -2.09
CA GLU A 5 2.83 -23.08 -3.42
C GLU A 5 1.67 -23.08 -4.44
N LEU A 6 1.54 -22.01 -5.24
CA LEU A 6 0.43 -21.88 -6.21
C LEU A 6 0.56 -22.88 -7.36
N LYS A 7 1.79 -23.16 -7.77
CA LYS A 7 2.19 -24.22 -8.70
C LYS A 7 3.64 -24.59 -8.42
N LYS A 8 4.07 -25.73 -8.93
CA LYS A 8 5.44 -26.25 -8.74
C LYS A 8 6.50 -25.15 -8.96
N GLY A 9 7.29 -24.88 -7.93
CA GLY A 9 8.36 -23.87 -7.91
C GLY A 9 7.90 -22.43 -7.73
N MET A 10 6.64 -22.18 -7.34
CA MET A 10 6.08 -20.85 -7.13
C MET A 10 5.46 -20.74 -5.73
N GLU A 11 6.31 -20.53 -4.74
CA GLU A 11 5.92 -20.21 -3.37
C GLU A 11 5.56 -18.72 -3.21
N GLY A 12 4.71 -18.43 -2.23
CA GLY A 12 4.30 -17.07 -1.93
C GLY A 12 3.22 -16.98 -0.86
N TRP A 13 2.61 -15.81 -0.78
CA TRP A 13 1.54 -15.49 0.16
C TRP A 13 0.18 -15.49 -0.53
N MET A 14 -0.73 -16.32 -0.04
CA MET A 14 -2.13 -16.37 -0.44
C MET A 14 -2.98 -15.57 0.53
N SER A 15 -3.91 -14.78 0.00
CA SER A 15 -4.89 -14.05 0.79
C SER A 15 -5.92 -14.97 1.47
N GLU A 16 -6.65 -14.46 2.44
CA GLU A 16 -7.51 -15.22 3.36
C GLU A 16 -8.50 -16.15 2.66
N ASN A 17 -9.23 -15.67 1.65
CA ASN A 17 -10.17 -16.50 0.89
C ASN A 17 -9.55 -17.04 -0.40
N GLY A 18 -8.25 -16.88 -0.60
CA GLY A 18 -7.52 -17.31 -1.78
C GLY A 18 -8.02 -16.64 -3.06
N ASN A 19 -8.14 -15.31 -3.05
CA ASN A 19 -8.47 -14.52 -4.24
C ASN A 19 -7.25 -13.80 -4.81
N CYS A 20 -6.17 -13.67 -4.03
CA CYS A 20 -4.92 -13.00 -4.39
C CYS A 20 -3.72 -13.81 -3.89
N PHE A 21 -2.69 -13.91 -4.72
CA PHE A 21 -1.44 -14.59 -4.41
C PHE A 21 -0.25 -13.74 -4.87
N ILE A 22 0.69 -13.47 -3.95
CA ILE A 22 1.93 -12.74 -4.24
C ILE A 22 3.11 -13.72 -4.16
N PRO A 23 3.76 -14.04 -5.29
CA PRO A 23 4.92 -14.94 -5.33
C PRO A 23 6.17 -14.29 -4.74
N ASP A 24 7.02 -15.09 -4.09
CA ASP A 24 8.28 -14.60 -3.49
C ASP A 24 9.31 -14.18 -4.55
N GLY A 25 9.45 -14.98 -5.61
CA GLY A 25 10.54 -14.85 -6.60
C GLY A 25 10.41 -13.68 -7.59
N TRP A 26 9.50 -12.75 -7.33
CA TRP A 26 9.17 -11.64 -8.24
C TRP A 26 9.24 -10.27 -7.55
N ASP A 27 9.78 -10.21 -6.33
CA ASP A 27 9.92 -9.00 -5.51
C ASP A 27 8.60 -8.23 -5.26
N GLY A 28 7.46 -8.89 -5.49
CA GLY A 28 6.14 -8.28 -5.46
C GLY A 28 5.77 -7.51 -6.73
N GLN A 29 6.51 -7.60 -7.84
CA GLN A 29 6.13 -6.92 -9.09
C GLN A 29 4.94 -7.56 -9.79
N VAL A 30 4.61 -8.82 -9.46
CA VAL A 30 3.48 -9.57 -10.02
C VAL A 30 2.57 -10.04 -8.90
N ILE A 31 1.26 -10.00 -9.17
CA ILE A 31 0.24 -10.65 -8.36
C ILE A 31 -0.56 -11.61 -9.23
N PHE A 32 -0.93 -12.76 -8.69
CA PHE A 32 -1.86 -13.70 -9.30
C PHE A 32 -3.21 -13.54 -8.60
N ALA A 33 -4.26 -13.21 -9.34
CA ALA A 33 -5.57 -12.94 -8.74
C ALA A 33 -6.71 -13.54 -9.57
N THR A 34 -7.81 -13.90 -8.92
CA THR A 34 -9.00 -14.47 -9.58
C THR A 34 -9.83 -13.42 -10.30
N ALA A 35 -9.63 -12.15 -9.94
CA ALA A 35 -10.14 -10.98 -10.63
C ALA A 35 -9.07 -9.88 -10.54
N ALA A 36 -9.06 -8.96 -11.50
CA ALA A 36 -8.09 -7.88 -11.53
C ALA A 36 -8.23 -6.94 -10.30
N PRO A 37 -7.16 -6.70 -9.53
CA PRO A 37 -7.14 -5.69 -8.46
C PRO A 37 -7.20 -4.27 -9.04
N LEU A 38 -8.22 -3.45 -8.76
CA LEU A 38 -8.42 -2.10 -9.33
C LEU A 38 -7.89 -1.91 -10.77
N ASN A 39 -8.70 -2.26 -11.78
CA ASN A 39 -8.31 -2.34 -13.20
C ASN A 39 -7.68 -1.07 -13.81
N SER A 40 -7.86 0.10 -13.18
CA SER A 40 -7.27 1.36 -13.65
C SER A 40 -5.76 1.45 -13.45
N VAL A 41 -5.20 0.68 -12.51
CA VAL A 41 -3.78 0.74 -12.14
C VAL A 41 -3.03 -0.58 -12.34
N VAL A 42 -3.73 -1.65 -12.71
CA VAL A 42 -3.13 -2.96 -13.03
C VAL A 42 -3.56 -3.45 -14.40
N TYR A 43 -2.71 -4.27 -15.02
CA TYR A 43 -3.02 -4.94 -16.27
C TYR A 43 -2.45 -6.35 -16.28
N ARG A 44 -3.03 -7.20 -17.13
CA ARG A 44 -2.60 -8.60 -17.26
C ARG A 44 -1.15 -8.66 -17.72
N LYS A 45 -0.33 -9.42 -17.00
CA LYS A 45 1.07 -9.64 -17.33
C LYS A 45 1.19 -10.54 -18.57
N GLN A 46 1.69 -9.95 -19.65
CA GLN A 46 2.04 -10.69 -20.87
C GLN A 46 3.19 -11.67 -20.61
N GLY A 47 3.16 -12.81 -21.30
CA GLY A 47 4.18 -13.86 -21.19
C GLY A 47 4.02 -14.78 -19.97
N LEU A 48 2.99 -14.59 -19.15
CA LEU A 48 2.61 -15.52 -18.09
C LEU A 48 1.23 -16.12 -18.34
N ASN A 49 1.13 -17.42 -18.14
CA ASN A 49 -0.12 -18.16 -18.27
C ASN A 49 -0.95 -18.09 -17.00
N ASP A 50 -2.26 -18.18 -17.18
CA ASP A 50 -3.20 -18.37 -16.08
C ASP A 50 -2.89 -19.68 -15.37
N THR A 51 -3.10 -19.71 -14.05
CA THR A 51 -2.79 -20.87 -13.20
C THR A 51 -4.07 -21.34 -12.53
N LEU A 52 -4.45 -22.60 -12.76
CA LEU A 52 -5.56 -23.23 -12.05
C LEU A 52 -5.05 -23.78 -10.71
N PHE A 53 -5.65 -23.33 -9.61
CA PHE A 53 -5.32 -23.81 -8.26
C PHE A 53 -6.60 -23.84 -7.41
N SER A 54 -6.87 -24.97 -6.75
CA SER A 54 -8.07 -25.14 -5.90
C SER A 54 -9.37 -24.70 -6.58
N SER A 55 -9.58 -25.13 -7.83
CA SER A 55 -10.76 -24.80 -8.67
C SER A 55 -10.93 -23.32 -9.02
N LYS A 56 -9.91 -22.49 -8.76
CA LYS A 56 -9.88 -21.08 -9.14
C LYS A 56 -8.81 -20.83 -10.20
N THR A 57 -9.15 -20.02 -11.20
CA THR A 57 -8.20 -19.56 -12.20
C THR A 57 -7.58 -18.25 -11.73
N TYR A 58 -6.26 -18.25 -11.58
CA TYR A 58 -5.49 -17.07 -11.22
C TYR A 58 -4.84 -16.48 -12.45
N VAL A 59 -5.14 -15.20 -12.70
CA VAL A 59 -4.58 -14.41 -13.78
C VAL A 59 -3.42 -13.58 -13.23
N PRO A 60 -2.26 -13.53 -13.91
CA PRO A 60 -1.14 -12.72 -13.47
C PRO A 60 -1.35 -11.24 -13.87
N TYR A 61 -1.12 -10.33 -12.94
CA TYR A 61 -1.22 -8.88 -13.11
C TYR A 61 0.08 -8.19 -12.69
N VAL A 62 0.39 -7.09 -13.38
CA VAL A 62 1.44 -6.12 -13.05
C VAL A 62 0.80 -4.74 -12.96
N SER A 63 1.43 -3.81 -12.26
CA SER A 63 0.97 -2.44 -12.21
C SER A 63 1.36 -1.64 -13.45
N THR A 64 0.68 -0.51 -13.67
CA THR A 64 1.25 0.62 -14.41
C THR A 64 2.56 1.11 -13.77
N THR A 65 3.24 2.05 -14.42
CA THR A 65 4.39 2.74 -13.84
C THR A 65 3.98 4.04 -13.16
N PHE A 66 4.66 4.34 -12.06
CA PHE A 66 4.41 5.48 -11.21
C PHE A 66 5.63 6.38 -11.12
N ILE A 67 5.39 7.56 -10.56
CA ILE A 67 6.43 8.46 -10.08
C ILE A 67 7.01 7.88 -8.78
N LYS A 68 8.29 8.12 -8.51
CA LYS A 68 8.99 7.63 -7.32
C LYS A 68 8.59 8.40 -6.05
N ASP A 69 7.32 8.30 -5.68
CA ASP A 69 6.68 8.99 -4.55
C ASP A 69 5.54 8.12 -4.02
N CYS A 70 5.63 7.74 -2.75
CA CYS A 70 4.69 6.83 -2.10
C CYS A 70 3.28 7.45 -1.94
N LEU A 71 3.20 8.72 -1.54
CA LEU A 71 1.91 9.40 -1.34
C LEU A 71 1.26 9.72 -2.68
N HIS A 72 2.02 10.22 -3.64
CA HIS A 72 1.49 10.48 -4.98
C HIS A 72 0.94 9.20 -5.61
N THR A 73 1.69 8.09 -5.54
CA THR A 73 1.24 6.79 -6.04
C THR A 73 -0.06 6.34 -5.34
N ALA A 74 -0.12 6.46 -4.02
CA ALA A 74 -1.32 6.15 -3.26
C ALA A 74 -2.52 7.02 -3.70
N GLU A 75 -2.31 8.30 -3.96
CA GLU A 75 -3.34 9.22 -4.47
C GLU A 75 -3.81 8.83 -5.87
N GLU A 76 -2.92 8.46 -6.79
CA GLU A 76 -3.31 7.97 -8.12
C GLU A 76 -4.15 6.70 -8.03
N ILE A 77 -3.84 5.79 -7.09
CA ILE A 77 -4.64 4.59 -6.82
C ILE A 77 -6.01 4.96 -6.24
N MET A 78 -6.06 5.84 -5.24
CA MET A 78 -7.31 6.26 -4.60
C MET A 78 -8.27 6.92 -5.58
N HIS A 79 -7.76 7.75 -6.48
CA HIS A 79 -8.55 8.44 -7.49
C HIS A 79 -8.72 7.66 -8.79
N GLN A 80 -8.01 6.55 -8.96
CA GLN A 80 -8.00 5.75 -10.19
C GLN A 80 -7.64 6.58 -11.43
N SER A 81 -6.74 7.56 -11.26
CA SER A 81 -6.37 8.52 -12.29
C SER A 81 -4.93 8.98 -12.11
N LEU A 82 -4.29 9.35 -13.22
CA LEU A 82 -2.92 9.87 -13.21
C LEU A 82 -2.95 11.38 -13.01
N PHE A 83 -2.01 11.91 -12.22
CA PHE A 83 -1.92 13.34 -11.93
C PHE A 83 -0.56 13.93 -12.23
N ASP A 84 -0.50 15.22 -12.53
CA ASP A 84 0.78 15.93 -12.47
C ASP A 84 1.07 16.30 -11.01
N PRO A 85 2.18 15.83 -10.40
CA PRO A 85 2.55 16.21 -9.04
C PRO A 85 2.81 17.72 -8.89
N LYS A 86 2.99 18.47 -10.00
CA LYS A 86 3.19 19.92 -9.98
C LYS A 86 1.90 20.72 -9.77
N GLU A 87 0.73 20.09 -9.81
CA GLU A 87 -0.55 20.79 -9.66
C GLU A 87 -0.89 21.16 -8.20
N GLY A 88 -0.01 20.89 -7.23
CA GLY A 88 0.04 21.55 -5.92
C GLY A 88 -1.16 21.37 -5.00
N ALA A 89 -2.13 20.53 -5.34
CA ALA A 89 -3.31 20.28 -4.53
C ALA A 89 -3.13 19.03 -3.66
N THR A 90 -3.50 19.12 -2.38
CA THR A 90 -3.75 17.93 -1.56
C THR A 90 -4.94 17.16 -2.12
N ARG A 91 -4.74 15.86 -2.35
CA ARG A 91 -5.73 14.96 -2.97
C ARG A 91 -6.20 13.86 -2.02
N SER A 92 -5.69 13.84 -0.79
CA SER A 92 -6.03 12.84 0.22
C SER A 92 -6.54 13.47 1.51
N LYS A 93 -7.36 12.71 2.24
CA LYS A 93 -7.84 13.04 3.58
C LYS A 93 -7.93 11.77 4.44
N SER A 94 -7.84 11.93 5.75
CA SER A 94 -8.07 10.84 6.71
C SER A 94 -9.50 10.31 6.60
N VAL A 95 -9.64 8.99 6.58
CA VAL A 95 -10.96 8.32 6.59
C VAL A 95 -11.71 8.61 7.90
N GLU A 96 -10.98 8.65 9.02
CA GLU A 96 -11.57 8.71 10.37
C GLU A 96 -12.18 10.07 10.72
N ASN A 97 -11.52 11.16 10.31
CA ASN A 97 -11.93 12.51 10.70
C ASN A 97 -12.01 13.52 9.54
N GLY A 98 -11.77 13.08 8.30
CA GLY A 98 -11.87 13.92 7.10
C GLY A 98 -10.80 15.00 6.96
N SER A 99 -9.79 15.01 7.83
CA SER A 99 -8.72 16.01 7.78
C SER A 99 -7.81 15.79 6.57
N ALA A 100 -7.49 16.86 5.83
CA ALA A 100 -6.62 16.80 4.66
C ALA A 100 -5.21 16.30 5.03
N PHE A 101 -4.59 15.53 4.14
CA PHE A 101 -3.26 14.96 4.34
C PHE A 101 -2.36 15.22 3.12
N GLY A 102 -1.08 15.49 3.34
CA GLY A 102 -0.10 15.74 2.28
C GLY A 102 0.22 17.22 2.01
N ASN A 103 -0.38 18.15 2.75
CA ASN A 103 -0.11 19.60 2.61
C ASN A 103 1.28 20.00 3.13
N SER A 104 1.60 19.59 4.36
CA SER A 104 2.85 19.97 5.03
C SER A 104 3.22 18.97 6.12
N LYS A 105 4.50 18.96 6.51
CA LYS A 105 4.98 18.14 7.64
C LYS A 105 4.16 18.36 8.90
N LEU A 106 3.96 19.62 9.29
CA LEU A 106 3.26 19.97 10.52
C LEU A 106 1.80 19.49 10.47
N GLU A 107 1.10 19.73 9.37
CA GLU A 107 -0.29 19.28 9.22
C GLU A 107 -0.41 17.76 9.27
N ASN A 108 0.48 17.03 8.58
CA ASN A 108 0.49 15.57 8.60
C ASN A 108 0.67 15.01 10.02
N VAL A 109 1.58 15.62 10.80
CA VAL A 109 1.78 15.26 12.21
C VAL A 109 0.56 15.59 13.05
N LEU A 110 -0.08 16.75 12.86
CA LEU A 110 -1.29 17.12 13.59
C LEU A 110 -2.46 16.15 13.31
N VAL A 111 -2.63 15.72 12.05
CA VAL A 111 -3.60 14.68 11.70
C VAL A 111 -3.28 13.39 12.44
N ALA A 112 -2.03 12.92 12.38
CA ALA A 112 -1.60 11.72 13.07
C ALA A 112 -1.81 11.81 14.60
N GLN A 113 -1.51 12.96 15.21
CA GLN A 113 -1.70 13.20 16.65
C GLN A 113 -3.17 13.07 17.05
N SER A 114 -4.08 13.59 16.21
CA SER A 114 -5.52 13.51 16.47
C SER A 114 -6.06 12.07 16.43
N LEU A 115 -5.31 11.13 15.82
CA LEU A 115 -5.72 9.74 15.61
C LEU A 115 -4.98 8.74 16.52
N LEU A 116 -4.08 9.20 17.39
CA LEU A 116 -3.30 8.36 18.32
C LEU A 116 -4.14 7.39 19.15
N LYS A 117 -5.39 7.76 19.47
CA LYS A 117 -6.33 6.95 20.27
C LYS A 117 -7.56 6.51 19.47
N GLY A 118 -7.54 6.68 18.15
CA GLY A 118 -8.63 6.29 17.26
C GLY A 118 -8.80 4.78 17.15
N ARG A 119 -10.00 4.31 16.81
CA ARG A 119 -10.28 2.87 16.66
C ARG A 119 -9.71 2.28 15.37
N GLY A 120 -9.54 3.07 14.31
CA GLY A 120 -8.92 2.64 13.05
C GLY A 120 -7.50 3.15 12.84
N SER A 121 -6.70 3.23 13.91
CA SER A 121 -5.28 3.56 13.83
C SER A 121 -4.37 2.39 14.21
N ASN A 122 -3.09 2.52 13.85
CA ASN A 122 -2.03 1.54 14.08
C ASN A 122 -2.42 0.17 13.51
N ASP A 123 -2.32 -0.89 14.31
CA ASP A 123 -2.66 -2.25 13.90
C ASP A 123 -4.12 -2.44 13.51
N ASN A 124 -5.00 -1.51 13.89
CA ASN A 124 -6.42 -1.54 13.58
C ASN A 124 -6.78 -0.72 12.32
N ALA A 125 -5.81 -0.09 11.66
CA ALA A 125 -6.06 0.60 10.41
C ALA A 125 -6.56 -0.39 9.33
N ALA A 126 -7.73 -0.10 8.77
CA ALA A 126 -8.44 -1.02 7.87
C ALA A 126 -8.97 -0.35 6.59
N PRO A 127 -8.10 0.30 5.78
CA PRO A 127 -8.50 0.87 4.49
C PRO A 127 -9.16 -0.17 3.58
N LEU A 128 -10.13 0.28 2.78
CA LEU A 128 -10.81 -0.49 1.74
C LEU A 128 -10.05 -0.42 0.41
N ALA A 129 -10.47 -1.20 -0.60
CA ALA A 129 -9.97 -1.03 -1.95
C ALA A 129 -10.29 0.39 -2.46
N GLY A 130 -9.30 1.07 -3.05
CA GLY A 130 -9.41 2.48 -3.45
C GLY A 130 -9.15 3.47 -2.32
N GLN A 131 -8.74 2.99 -1.15
CA GLN A 131 -8.18 3.80 -0.05
C GLN A 131 -6.68 3.50 0.08
N ALA A 132 -6.00 4.13 1.03
CA ALA A 132 -4.59 3.88 1.28
C ALA A 132 -4.29 3.75 2.78
N TYR A 133 -3.23 3.01 3.10
CA TYR A 133 -2.54 3.17 4.37
C TYR A 133 -1.63 4.39 4.33
N VAL A 134 -1.45 5.02 5.48
CA VAL A 134 -0.32 5.91 5.75
C VAL A 134 0.23 5.65 7.15
N ILE A 135 1.54 5.64 7.29
CA ILE A 135 2.25 5.67 8.57
C ILE A 135 3.04 6.97 8.65
N VAL A 136 2.90 7.70 9.75
CA VAL A 136 3.52 9.01 9.96
C VAL A 136 4.49 8.93 11.14
N ASN A 137 5.73 9.38 10.93
CA ASN A 137 6.69 9.48 12.01
C ASN A 137 6.42 10.74 12.85
N MET A 138 6.15 10.56 14.13
CA MET A 138 5.77 11.65 15.04
C MET A 138 6.96 12.47 15.54
N LYS A 139 8.15 11.88 15.48
CA LYS A 139 9.42 12.54 15.79
C LYS A 139 10.35 12.33 14.61
N TRP A 140 10.53 13.37 13.82
CA TRP A 140 11.39 13.32 12.65
C TRP A 140 12.55 14.28 12.84
N ASP A 141 13.64 13.69 13.31
CA ASP A 141 14.82 14.40 13.82
C ASP A 141 16.03 14.25 12.88
N THR A 142 15.94 13.43 11.83
CA THR A 142 17.03 13.10 10.92
C THR A 142 16.76 13.59 9.50
N GLU A 143 17.60 14.46 8.96
CA GLU A 143 17.52 14.84 7.54
C GLU A 143 17.69 13.61 6.63
N GLY A 144 16.82 13.46 5.62
CA GLY A 144 16.95 12.44 4.56
C GLY A 144 16.02 11.23 4.63
N THR A 145 15.28 11.00 5.71
CA THR A 145 14.21 9.97 5.77
C THR A 145 12.85 10.58 5.42
N SER A 146 11.91 9.79 4.90
CA SER A 146 10.56 10.33 4.59
C SER A 146 9.76 10.48 5.90
N PRO A 147 9.02 11.60 6.13
CA PRO A 147 8.18 11.76 7.32
C PRO A 147 7.04 10.75 7.42
N TYR A 148 6.75 10.08 6.31
CA TYR A 148 5.67 9.12 6.17
C TYR A 148 5.96 8.09 5.09
N HIS A 149 5.22 6.99 5.14
CA HIS A 149 5.07 6.06 4.02
C HIS A 149 3.58 5.82 3.76
N ALA A 150 3.21 5.69 2.48
CA ALA A 150 1.84 5.49 2.06
C ALA A 150 1.75 4.36 1.03
N ALA A 151 0.65 3.61 1.09
CA ALA A 151 0.43 2.42 0.28
C ALA A 151 -1.03 2.34 -0.15
N GLY A 152 -1.29 2.43 -1.46
CA GLY A 152 -2.64 2.34 -2.01
C GLY A 152 -3.15 0.90 -1.99
N VAL A 153 -4.38 0.69 -1.50
CA VAL A 153 -5.02 -0.63 -1.45
C VAL A 153 -5.74 -0.90 -2.77
N VAL A 154 -5.28 -1.93 -3.48
CA VAL A 154 -5.81 -2.32 -4.80
C VAL A 154 -6.77 -3.51 -4.74
N ALA A 155 -6.75 -4.29 -3.66
CA ALA A 155 -7.74 -5.31 -3.40
C ALA A 155 -7.90 -5.59 -1.90
N VAL A 156 -9.08 -6.14 -1.56
CA VAL A 156 -9.42 -6.60 -0.22
C VAL A 156 -9.89 -8.04 -0.34
N ASP A 157 -9.37 -8.90 0.52
CA ASP A 157 -9.83 -10.28 0.62
C ASP A 157 -9.91 -10.74 2.08
N GLY A 158 -11.13 -10.79 2.62
CA GLY A 158 -11.34 -11.00 4.05
C GLY A 158 -10.68 -9.91 4.90
N GLY A 159 -9.88 -10.32 5.89
CA GLY A 159 -9.06 -9.45 6.72
C GLY A 159 -7.78 -8.93 6.07
N ASP A 160 -7.42 -9.42 4.88
CA ASP A 160 -6.21 -9.02 4.17
C ASP A 160 -6.44 -7.80 3.26
N ARG A 161 -5.42 -6.95 3.15
CA ARG A 161 -5.34 -5.78 2.26
C ARG A 161 -4.15 -5.95 1.34
N ILE A 162 -4.42 -5.94 0.05
CA ILE A 162 -3.41 -6.02 -0.99
C ILE A 162 -3.09 -4.58 -1.36
N THR A 163 -1.86 -4.16 -1.09
CA THR A 163 -1.37 -2.83 -1.44
C THR A 163 -0.53 -2.88 -2.69
N LEU A 164 -0.37 -1.71 -3.30
CA LEU A 164 0.60 -1.46 -4.35
C LEU A 164 1.44 -0.25 -3.92
N GLU A 165 2.74 -0.46 -3.78
CA GLU A 165 3.64 0.47 -3.09
C GLU A 165 4.80 0.90 -3.97
N VAL A 166 5.15 2.17 -3.87
CA VAL A 166 6.37 2.71 -4.48
C VAL A 166 7.14 3.42 -3.39
N PHE A 167 8.44 3.14 -3.32
CA PHE A 167 9.31 3.74 -2.32
C PHE A 167 9.83 5.07 -2.85
N ALA A 168 9.59 6.14 -2.10
CA ALA A 168 10.19 7.44 -2.38
C ALA A 168 11.72 7.35 -2.27
N SER A 169 12.44 8.16 -3.05
CA SER A 169 13.89 8.35 -2.85
C SER A 169 14.19 9.79 -2.47
N THR A 170 15.39 10.01 -1.92
CA THR A 170 15.91 11.34 -1.56
C THR A 170 16.04 12.31 -2.74
N ARG A 171 15.90 11.82 -3.98
CA ARG A 171 15.86 12.66 -5.20
C ARG A 171 14.46 12.70 -5.76
N THR A 172 13.94 13.91 -5.93
CA THR A 172 12.70 14.14 -6.67
C THR A 172 12.91 13.78 -8.13
N SER A 173 12.24 12.73 -8.59
CA SER A 173 12.17 12.33 -9.99
C SER A 173 10.71 12.29 -10.39
N TYR A 174 10.32 13.13 -11.35
CA TYR A 174 8.97 13.13 -11.93
C TYR A 174 8.81 12.13 -13.08
N ALA A 175 9.81 11.27 -13.31
CA ALA A 175 9.74 10.25 -14.34
C ALA A 175 8.85 9.09 -13.90
N ARG A 176 7.87 8.72 -14.74
CA ARG A 176 6.96 7.58 -14.52
C ARG A 176 7.60 6.25 -14.93
N LYS A 177 8.54 5.76 -14.13
CA LYS A 177 9.33 4.57 -14.46
C LYS A 177 9.27 3.47 -13.41
N GLU A 178 8.72 3.75 -12.24
CA GLU A 178 8.73 2.80 -11.12
C GLU A 178 7.54 1.86 -11.22
N ALA A 179 7.79 0.55 -11.22
CA ALA A 179 6.72 -0.42 -11.01
C ALA A 179 6.31 -0.40 -9.54
N GLY A 180 5.02 -0.57 -9.27
CA GLY A 180 4.55 -0.76 -7.91
C GLY A 180 4.85 -2.17 -7.42
N CYS A 181 5.17 -2.28 -6.14
CA CYS A 181 5.37 -3.54 -5.45
C CYS A 181 4.10 -3.93 -4.71
N TYR A 182 3.53 -5.07 -5.06
CA TYR A 182 2.46 -5.70 -4.31
C TYR A 182 2.97 -6.16 -2.94
N ARG A 183 2.20 -5.82 -1.91
CA ARG A 183 2.36 -6.32 -0.54
C ARG A 183 0.98 -6.71 0.00
N MET A 184 0.97 -7.50 1.06
CA MET A 184 -0.25 -7.97 1.71
C MET A 184 -0.14 -7.77 3.21
N TYR A 185 -1.14 -7.10 3.78
CA TYR A 185 -1.21 -6.82 5.21
C TYR A 185 -2.53 -7.29 5.79
N LYS A 186 -2.51 -7.69 7.04
CA LYS A 186 -3.71 -7.93 7.83
C LYS A 186 -4.20 -6.64 8.47
N THR A 187 -5.51 -6.55 8.66
CA THR A 187 -6.17 -5.49 9.45
C THR A 187 -6.23 -5.79 10.95
N SER A 188 -5.80 -6.99 11.34
CA SER A 188 -5.59 -7.40 12.74
C SER A 188 -4.72 -8.66 12.77
N GLY A 189 -3.92 -8.86 13.82
CA GLY A 189 -3.12 -10.08 13.97
C GLY A 189 -1.82 -9.87 14.75
N VAL A 190 -0.89 -10.81 14.57
CA VAL A 190 0.46 -10.78 15.16
C VAL A 190 1.27 -9.63 14.55
N GLU A 191 2.14 -9.03 15.36
CA GLU A 191 3.12 -8.03 14.97
C GLU A 191 3.87 -8.43 13.69
N GLY A 192 4.11 -7.46 12.80
CA GLY A 192 4.76 -7.66 11.50
C GLY A 192 3.83 -8.11 10.37
N HIS A 193 2.58 -8.50 10.64
CA HIS A 193 1.59 -8.79 9.59
C HIS A 193 0.66 -7.63 9.27
N THR A 194 0.53 -6.64 10.16
CA THR A 194 -0.19 -5.39 9.90
C THR A 194 0.71 -4.40 9.18
N PHE A 195 0.12 -3.39 8.54
CA PHE A 195 0.92 -2.31 7.93
C PHE A 195 1.75 -1.58 9.00
N HIS A 196 1.13 -1.29 10.15
CA HIS A 196 1.81 -0.66 11.27
C HIS A 196 2.96 -1.51 11.81
N GLY A 197 2.75 -2.80 12.04
CA GLY A 197 3.80 -3.69 12.54
C GLY A 197 4.95 -3.87 11.54
N ALA A 198 4.66 -3.95 10.23
CA ALA A 198 5.70 -4.15 9.21
C ALA A 198 6.60 -2.92 8.99
N TRP A 199 6.04 -1.72 9.20
CA TRP A 199 6.75 -0.45 8.95
C TRP A 199 7.21 0.23 10.23
N GLY A 200 6.41 0.18 11.28
CA GLY A 200 6.72 0.74 12.60
C GLY A 200 7.91 0.05 13.26
N SER A 201 8.18 -1.22 12.95
CA SER A 201 9.37 -1.94 13.45
C SER A 201 10.67 -1.59 12.70
N GLN A 202 10.60 -0.79 11.63
CA GLN A 202 11.78 -0.36 10.89
C GLN A 202 12.32 0.93 11.51
N GLU A 203 13.08 0.77 12.61
CA GLU A 203 13.66 1.88 13.39
C GLU A 203 14.52 2.84 12.54
N GLU A 204 15.02 2.38 11.39
CA GLU A 204 15.74 3.22 10.42
C GLU A 204 14.85 4.27 9.72
N TYR A 205 13.54 4.05 9.66
CA TYR A 205 12.57 4.94 9.00
C TYR A 205 11.55 5.54 9.96
N PHE A 206 11.11 4.79 10.97
CA PHE A 206 10.02 5.18 11.86
C PHE A 206 10.44 5.06 13.33
N SER A 207 10.02 6.03 14.14
CA SER A 207 10.12 5.91 15.59
C SER A 207 9.00 5.04 16.15
N ASP A 208 9.21 4.50 17.35
CA ASP A 208 8.19 3.77 18.14
C ASP A 208 6.91 4.58 18.40
N SER A 209 6.95 5.89 18.15
CA SER A 209 5.80 6.78 18.29
C SER A 209 5.01 6.97 17.00
N ALA A 210 5.38 6.32 15.90
CA ALA A 210 4.70 6.45 14.61
C ALA A 210 3.21 6.09 14.71
N VAL A 211 2.39 6.70 13.86
CA VAL A 211 0.94 6.46 13.83
C VAL A 211 0.52 6.05 12.44
N THR A 212 -0.18 4.92 12.34
CA THR A 212 -0.78 4.45 11.09
C THR A 212 -2.26 4.75 11.04
N PHE A 213 -2.79 5.14 9.88
CA PHE A 213 -4.23 5.33 9.66
C PHE A 213 -4.58 5.20 8.18
N ALA A 214 -5.87 5.25 7.86
CA ALA A 214 -6.38 5.15 6.49
C ALA A 214 -6.59 6.53 5.86
N LEU A 215 -6.23 6.65 4.58
CA LEU A 215 -6.52 7.79 3.71
C LEU A 215 -7.57 7.41 2.66
N CYS A 216 -8.37 8.38 2.23
CA CYS A 216 -9.23 8.29 1.05
C CYS A 216 -9.05 9.52 0.15
N ALA A 217 -9.59 9.43 -1.07
CA ALA A 217 -9.67 10.55 -1.99
C ALA A 217 -10.41 11.73 -1.35
N LYS A 218 -9.85 12.94 -1.49
CA LYS A 218 -10.44 14.17 -0.97
C LYS A 218 -11.72 14.55 -1.71
#